data_AF-X0YYY9-F1
#
_entry.id   AF-X0YYY9-F1
#
_cell.length_a   1.000
_cell.length_b   1.000
_cell.length_c   1.000
_cell.angle_alpha   90.00
_cell.angle_beta   90.00
_cell.angle_gamma   90.00
#
_symmetry.space_group_name_H-M   'P 1'
#
loop_
_entity.id
_entity.type
_entity.pdbx_description
1 polymer ?
#
loop_
_entity_poly.entity_id
_entity_poly.type
_entity_poly.pdbx_seq_one_letter_code
_entity_poly.pdbx_strand_id
1 'polypeptide(L)'
;MRLSDMGRCCMKIEDIGEFGLIERLKDLMPSSPTVIVGAGDDAAVLISPSKDRHILLSCDTIVEGVHFASGTEPRRVGRKAIAAALSDIAAMGGVPRDVLVSISVSPLADPSYIEDVYRGMAELAGKYGVGIAG
;
A
#
# COMPACT_ATOMS: atom_id res chain seq x y z
N MET A 1 17.51 15.48 46.14
CA MET A 1 16.99 15.97 44.85
C MET A 1 17.12 14.81 43.87
N ARG A 2 15.99 14.21 43.44
CA ARG A 2 15.98 12.90 42.78
C ARG A 2 16.41 13.01 41.30
N LEU A 3 17.32 12.11 40.92
CA LEU A 3 17.73 11.76 39.56
C LEU A 3 16.59 10.98 38.89
N SER A 4 15.60 11.65 38.29
CA SER A 4 14.48 10.95 37.65
C SER A 4 14.10 11.50 36.28
N ASP A 5 15.08 11.95 35.49
CA ASP A 5 14.92 12.27 34.06
C ASP A 5 16.13 11.76 33.25
N MET A 6 16.48 10.48 33.43
CA MET A 6 17.32 9.79 32.45
C MET A 6 16.49 9.61 31.18
N GLY A 7 16.91 10.32 30.12
CA GLY A 7 16.19 10.49 28.89
C GLY A 7 15.65 9.19 28.31
N ARG A 8 14.40 9.24 27.83
CA ARG A 8 13.99 8.42 26.70
C ARG A 8 15.00 8.67 25.60
N CYS A 9 15.92 7.73 25.40
CA CYS A 9 16.69 7.68 24.17
C CYS A 9 15.65 7.64 23.06
N CYS A 10 15.54 8.74 22.29
CA CYS A 10 14.54 8.88 21.25
C CYS A 10 14.92 7.92 20.13
N MET A 11 14.52 6.67 20.28
CA MET A 11 14.65 5.63 19.27
C MET A 11 13.96 6.13 18.00
N LYS A 12 14.68 6.18 16.90
CA LYS A 12 14.17 6.61 15.60
C LYS A 12 13.70 5.39 14.81
N ILE A 13 12.93 5.65 13.74
CA ILE A 13 12.49 4.61 12.80
C ILE A 13 13.70 3.91 12.16
N GLU A 14 14.77 4.66 11.84
CA GLU A 14 16.00 4.11 11.26
C GLU A 14 16.67 3.04 12.14
N ASP A 15 16.53 3.15 13.46
CA ASP A 15 17.16 2.23 14.42
C ASP A 15 16.44 0.87 14.49
N ILE A 16 15.14 0.84 14.21
CA ILE A 16 14.30 -0.38 14.28
C ILE A 16 13.99 -0.97 12.91
N GLY A 17 14.12 -0.18 11.85
CA GLY A 17 13.77 -0.57 10.49
C GLY A 17 12.28 -0.82 10.28
N GLU A 18 11.92 -1.17 9.05
CA GLU A 18 10.54 -1.41 8.63
C GLU A 18 9.90 -2.58 9.38
N PHE A 19 10.52 -3.76 9.34
CA PHE A 19 9.98 -4.95 10.00
C PHE A 19 9.85 -4.76 11.51
N GLY A 20 10.83 -4.10 12.15
CA GLY A 20 10.75 -3.81 13.58
C GLY A 20 9.63 -2.83 13.93
N LEU A 21 9.33 -1.88 13.03
CA LEU A 21 8.17 -1.00 13.18
C LEU A 21 6.85 -1.75 12.97
N ILE A 22 6.76 -2.61 11.95
CA ILE A 22 5.56 -3.42 11.67
C ILE A 22 5.19 -4.28 12.88
N GLU A 23 6.15 -5.00 13.47
CA GLU A 23 5.88 -5.84 14.65
C GLU A 23 5.34 -5.02 15.84
N ARG A 24 5.90 -3.82 16.06
CA ARG A 24 5.41 -2.93 17.12
C ARG A 24 3.99 -2.42 16.87
N LEU A 25 3.63 -2.20 15.60
CA LEU A 25 2.31 -1.72 15.24
C LEU A 25 1.28 -2.84 15.28
N LYS A 26 1.63 -4.07 14.89
CA LYS A 26 0.75 -5.24 14.92
C LYS A 26 0.12 -5.46 16.30
N ASP A 27 0.89 -5.27 17.37
CA ASP A 27 0.39 -5.40 18.75
C ASP A 27 -0.68 -4.38 19.12
N LEU A 28 -0.78 -3.27 18.39
CA LEU A 28 -1.76 -2.21 18.61
C LEU A 28 -3.02 -2.38 17.73
N MET A 29 -2.98 -3.29 16.76
CA MET A 29 -4.05 -3.44 15.78
C MET A 29 -5.16 -4.35 16.32
N PRO A 30 -6.42 -3.88 16.38
CA PRO A 30 -7.53 -4.78 16.62
C PRO A 30 -7.71 -5.72 15.41
N SER A 31 -8.02 -6.98 15.68
CA SER A 31 -8.44 -7.95 14.66
C SER A 31 -9.96 -8.16 14.73
N SER A 32 -10.53 -8.74 13.67
CA SER A 32 -11.93 -9.15 13.63
C SER A 32 -12.03 -10.66 13.33
N PRO A 33 -13.16 -11.32 13.65
CA PRO A 33 -13.35 -12.74 13.35
C PRO A 33 -13.25 -13.12 11.87
N THR A 34 -13.33 -12.13 10.97
CA THR A 34 -13.21 -12.35 9.52
C THR A 34 -11.77 -12.35 9.04
N VAL A 35 -10.80 -11.88 9.84
CA VAL A 35 -9.39 -11.84 9.45
C VAL A 35 -8.72 -13.17 9.79
N ILE A 36 -8.20 -13.85 8.77
CA ILE A 36 -7.43 -15.10 8.89
C ILE A 36 -5.94 -14.80 9.01
N VAL A 37 -5.44 -13.91 8.14
CA VAL A 37 -4.06 -13.40 8.16
C VAL A 37 -4.14 -11.87 8.22
N GLY A 38 -3.57 -11.29 9.27
CA GLY A 38 -3.52 -9.84 9.50
C GLY A 38 -2.25 -9.21 8.94
N ALA A 39 -1.86 -8.05 9.47
CA ALA A 39 -0.64 -7.34 9.07
C ALA A 39 0.63 -8.18 9.35
N GLY A 40 1.64 -8.04 8.49
CA GLY A 40 2.94 -8.73 8.60
C GLY A 40 3.27 -9.71 7.47
N ASP A 41 2.39 -9.82 6.48
CA ASP A 41 2.58 -10.55 5.21
C ASP A 41 2.25 -9.60 4.04
N ASP A 42 2.41 -10.06 2.79
CA ASP A 42 2.21 -9.21 1.59
C ASP A 42 0.75 -8.72 1.44
N ALA A 43 -0.24 -9.48 1.95
CA ALA A 43 -1.64 -9.04 1.99
C ALA A 43 -2.41 -9.64 3.18
N ALA A 44 -3.44 -8.94 3.63
CA ALA A 44 -4.39 -9.49 4.60
C ALA A 44 -5.32 -10.51 3.92
N VAL A 45 -5.62 -11.62 4.62
CA VAL A 45 -6.52 -12.68 4.16
C VAL A 45 -7.79 -12.65 5.01
N LEU A 46 -8.94 -12.48 4.35
CA LEU A 46 -10.25 -12.41 4.99
C LEU A 46 -11.17 -13.56 4.53
N ILE A 47 -12.03 -14.00 5.44
CA ILE A 47 -13.15 -14.90 5.14
C ILE A 47 -14.09 -14.21 4.16
N SER A 48 -14.38 -14.89 3.04
CA SER A 48 -15.47 -14.49 2.15
C SER A 48 -16.80 -15.09 2.61
N PRO A 49 -17.94 -14.42 2.37
CA PRO A 49 -19.25 -15.07 2.46
C PRO A 49 -19.39 -16.30 1.55
N SER A 50 -18.60 -16.36 0.47
CA SER A 50 -18.50 -17.56 -0.37
C SER A 50 -17.58 -18.59 0.28
N LYS A 51 -18.05 -19.84 0.42
CA LYS A 51 -17.35 -20.89 1.16
C LYS A 51 -16.02 -21.33 0.54
N ASP A 52 -15.79 -21.04 -0.74
CA ASP A 52 -14.66 -21.61 -1.48
C ASP A 52 -13.57 -20.58 -1.81
N ARG A 53 -13.65 -19.36 -1.27
CA ARG A 53 -12.70 -18.29 -1.58
C ARG A 53 -12.38 -17.44 -0.36
N HIS A 54 -11.19 -16.87 -0.37
CA HIS A 54 -10.82 -15.79 0.54
C HIS A 54 -10.81 -14.46 -0.20
N ILE A 55 -10.93 -13.38 0.56
CA ILE A 55 -10.70 -12.02 0.08
C ILE A 55 -9.29 -11.65 0.48
N LEU A 56 -8.50 -11.15 -0.47
CA LEU A 56 -7.17 -10.62 -0.21
C LEU A 56 -7.22 -9.10 -0.29
N LEU A 57 -6.62 -8.43 0.69
CA LEU A 57 -6.53 -6.98 0.74
C LEU A 57 -5.06 -6.59 0.92
N SER A 58 -4.52 -5.87 -0.07
CA SER A 58 -3.26 -5.14 0.08
C SER A 58 -3.52 -3.65 -0.16
N CYS A 59 -2.66 -2.80 0.38
CA CYS A 59 -2.66 -1.37 0.16
C CYS A 59 -1.21 -0.89 0.06
N ASP A 60 -0.92 -0.24 -1.06
CA ASP A 60 0.40 0.30 -1.36
C ASP A 60 0.35 1.81 -1.57
N THR A 61 1.47 2.48 -1.30
CA THR A 61 1.64 3.89 -1.62
C THR A 61 2.86 4.12 -2.49
N ILE A 62 2.71 4.93 -3.53
CA ILE A 62 3.82 5.41 -4.36
C ILE A 62 3.94 6.91 -4.18
N VAL A 63 5.11 7.37 -3.73
CA VAL A 63 5.33 8.72 -3.22
C VAL A 63 6.54 9.33 -3.93
N GLU A 64 6.40 10.57 -4.41
CA GLU A 64 7.50 11.30 -5.06
C GLU A 64 8.64 11.53 -4.07
N GLY A 65 9.89 11.35 -4.50
CA GLY A 65 11.09 11.46 -3.68
C GLY A 65 11.38 10.22 -2.82
N VAL A 66 10.42 9.30 -2.68
CA VAL A 66 10.60 8.00 -2.00
C VAL A 66 10.64 6.86 -3.01
N HIS A 67 9.58 6.75 -3.81
CA HIS A 67 9.37 5.64 -4.72
C HIS A 67 9.67 6.00 -6.19
N PHE A 68 9.63 7.27 -6.55
CA PHE A 68 10.00 7.77 -7.88
C PHE A 68 10.60 9.18 -7.78
N ALA A 69 11.43 9.55 -8.76
CA ALA A 69 12.09 10.85 -8.79
C ALA A 69 11.18 11.92 -9.41
N SER A 70 11.41 13.19 -9.05
CA SER A 70 10.74 14.30 -9.72
C SER A 70 11.08 14.32 -11.22
N GLY A 71 10.08 14.63 -12.05
CA GLY A 71 10.20 14.56 -13.51
C GLY A 71 10.13 13.14 -14.10
N THR A 72 9.84 12.11 -13.29
CA THR A 72 9.49 10.79 -13.84
C THR A 72 8.26 10.91 -14.73
N GLU A 73 8.29 10.22 -15.87
CA GLU A 73 7.18 10.21 -16.81
C GLU A 73 5.88 9.70 -16.13
N PRO A 74 4.76 10.45 -16.20
CA PRO A 74 3.56 10.21 -15.40
C PRO A 74 2.93 8.83 -15.63
N ARG A 75 2.90 8.32 -16.87
CA ARG A 75 2.33 6.99 -17.13
C ARG A 75 3.14 5.89 -16.45
N ARG A 76 4.46 6.00 -16.39
CA ARG A 76 5.33 5.08 -15.63
C ARG A 76 5.06 5.14 -14.13
N VAL A 77 4.74 6.31 -13.58
CA VAL A 77 4.30 6.43 -12.16
C VAL A 77 3.01 5.64 -11.95
N GLY A 78 2.00 5.86 -12.80
CA GLY A 78 0.72 5.15 -12.73
C GLY A 78 0.87 3.63 -12.90
N ARG A 79 1.67 3.19 -13.87
CA ARG A 79 1.99 1.78 -14.06
C ARG A 79 2.67 1.18 -12.84
N LYS A 80 3.61 1.88 -12.21
CA LYS A 80 4.29 1.42 -11.00
C LYS A 80 3.30 1.26 -9.84
N ALA A 81 2.38 2.21 -9.66
CA ALA A 81 1.36 2.16 -8.61
C ALA A 81 0.46 0.93 -8.72
N ILE A 82 -0.03 0.64 -9.92
CA ILE A 82 -0.82 -0.58 -10.15
C ILE A 82 0.07 -1.83 -9.98
N ALA A 83 1.27 -1.85 -10.56
CA ALA A 83 2.14 -3.02 -10.49
C ALA A 83 2.46 -3.44 -9.05
N ALA A 84 2.70 -2.48 -8.15
CA ALA A 84 2.99 -2.76 -6.74
C ALA A 84 1.80 -3.47 -6.06
N ALA A 85 0.62 -2.85 -6.08
CA ALA A 85 -0.58 -3.42 -5.46
C ALA A 85 -1.00 -4.78 -6.05
N LEU A 86 -0.82 -5.00 -7.37
CA LEU A 86 -1.09 -6.29 -7.99
C LEU A 86 -0.06 -7.37 -7.61
N SER A 87 1.19 -6.96 -7.37
CA SER A 87 2.28 -7.87 -7.03
C SER A 87 2.04 -8.55 -5.69
N ASP A 88 1.60 -7.81 -4.69
CA ASP A 88 1.31 -8.34 -3.35
C ASP A 88 0.23 -9.43 -3.39
N ILE A 89 -0.86 -9.13 -4.10
CA ILE A 89 -1.95 -10.11 -4.28
C ILE A 89 -1.44 -11.35 -5.01
N ALA A 90 -0.58 -11.19 -6.01
CA ALA A 90 0.01 -12.31 -6.73
C ALA A 90 1.01 -13.12 -5.87
N ALA A 91 1.78 -12.47 -5.01
CA ALA A 91 2.70 -13.10 -4.06
C ALA A 91 1.96 -14.03 -3.10
N MET A 92 0.74 -13.64 -2.70
CA MET A 92 -0.17 -14.45 -1.87
C MET A 92 -0.93 -15.53 -2.65
N GLY A 93 -0.59 -15.78 -3.92
CA GLY A 93 -1.29 -16.75 -4.79
C GLY A 93 -2.69 -16.31 -5.23
N GLY A 94 -3.01 -15.03 -5.03
CA GLY A 94 -4.28 -14.42 -5.39
C GLY A 94 -4.41 -14.10 -6.88
N VAL A 95 -5.66 -13.84 -7.28
CA VAL A 95 -5.97 -13.24 -8.59
C VAL A 95 -6.57 -11.86 -8.34
N PRO A 96 -5.85 -10.77 -8.66
CA PRO A 96 -6.36 -9.43 -8.47
C PRO A 96 -7.64 -9.19 -9.27
N ARG A 97 -8.56 -8.38 -8.73
CA ARG A 97 -9.87 -8.10 -9.34
C ARG A 97 -10.11 -6.63 -9.54
N ASP A 98 -9.98 -5.87 -8.46
CA ASP A 98 -10.27 -4.45 -8.44
C ASP A 98 -9.28 -3.73 -7.53
N VAL A 99 -9.02 -2.46 -7.81
CA VAL A 99 -8.21 -1.57 -6.98
C VAL A 99 -8.99 -0.30 -6.66
N LEU A 100 -8.69 0.28 -5.50
CA LEU A 100 -9.08 1.63 -5.14
C LEU A 100 -7.83 2.53 -5.20
N VAL A 101 -7.98 3.73 -5.74
CA VAL A 101 -6.88 4.69 -5.88
C VAL A 101 -7.14 5.87 -4.95
N SER A 102 -6.26 6.05 -3.97
CA SER A 102 -6.19 7.28 -3.19
C SER A 102 -5.04 8.13 -3.70
N ILE A 103 -5.31 9.41 -3.97
CA ILE A 103 -4.30 10.35 -4.44
C ILE A 103 -4.26 11.60 -3.57
N SER A 104 -3.05 12.04 -3.22
CA SER A 104 -2.79 13.33 -2.58
C SER A 104 -2.05 14.22 -3.58
N VAL A 105 -2.64 15.35 -3.95
CA VAL A 105 -2.13 16.23 -5.00
C VAL A 105 -2.13 17.68 -4.52
N SER A 106 -1.09 18.43 -4.89
CA SER A 106 -1.05 19.87 -4.69
C SER A 106 -2.16 20.57 -5.47
N PRO A 107 -2.84 21.59 -4.93
CA PRO A 107 -3.82 22.38 -5.69
C PRO A 107 -3.21 23.14 -6.87
N LEU A 108 -1.88 23.20 -6.97
CA LEU A 108 -1.15 23.84 -8.08
C LEU A 108 -0.72 22.84 -9.17
N ALA A 109 -1.02 21.55 -9.01
CA ALA A 109 -0.62 20.54 -9.98
C ALA A 109 -1.37 20.69 -11.30
N ASP A 110 -0.68 20.42 -12.40
CA ASP A 110 -1.29 20.35 -13.73
C ASP A 110 -2.24 19.13 -13.80
N PRO A 111 -3.53 19.32 -14.09
CA PRO A 111 -4.47 18.21 -14.23
C PRO A 111 -4.04 17.18 -15.28
N SER A 112 -3.38 17.61 -16.37
CA SER A 112 -2.92 16.71 -17.44
C SER A 112 -1.89 15.70 -16.96
N TYR A 113 -1.05 16.08 -15.99
CA TYR A 113 -0.12 15.16 -15.35
C TYR A 113 -0.86 14.03 -14.64
N ILE A 114 -1.92 14.36 -13.89
CA ILE A 114 -2.74 13.38 -13.17
C ILE A 114 -3.51 12.48 -14.14
N GLU A 115 -4.02 13.05 -15.23
CA GLU A 115 -4.64 12.26 -16.31
C GLU A 115 -3.66 11.24 -16.89
N ASP A 116 -2.41 11.62 -17.18
CA ASP A 116 -1.41 10.69 -17.71
C ASP A 116 -1.00 9.63 -16.68
N VAL A 117 -0.95 9.96 -15.39
CA VAL A 117 -0.79 8.95 -14.33
C VAL A 117 -1.93 7.93 -14.41
N TYR A 118 -3.19 8.37 -14.47
CA TYR A 118 -4.34 7.48 -14.60
C TYR A 118 -4.36 6.69 -15.91
N ARG A 119 -3.87 7.25 -17.03
CA ARG A 119 -3.70 6.49 -18.29
C ARG A 119 -2.72 5.34 -18.10
N GLY A 120 -1.59 5.59 -17.44
CA GLY A 120 -0.63 4.53 -17.10
C GLY A 120 -1.23 3.46 -16.19
N MET A 121 -2.02 3.85 -15.19
CA MET A 121 -2.76 2.92 -14.34
C MET A 121 -3.75 2.07 -15.15
N ALA A 122 -4.62 2.72 -15.95
CA ALA A 122 -5.66 2.08 -16.72
C ALA A 122 -5.10 1.11 -17.78
N GLU A 123 -4.01 1.47 -18.45
CA GLU A 123 -3.31 0.57 -19.39
C GLU A 123 -2.85 -0.72 -18.71
N LEU A 124 -2.26 -0.63 -17.52
CA LEU A 124 -1.77 -1.80 -16.80
C LEU A 124 -2.91 -2.61 -16.18
N ALA A 125 -3.87 -1.95 -15.54
CA ALA A 125 -5.04 -2.59 -14.97
C ALA A 125 -5.83 -3.34 -16.06
N GLY A 126 -6.07 -2.70 -17.20
CA GLY A 126 -6.71 -3.32 -18.36
C GLY A 126 -5.96 -4.54 -18.89
N LYS A 127 -4.62 -4.50 -18.92
CA LYS A 127 -3.79 -5.66 -19.31
C LYS A 127 -4.02 -6.88 -18.41
N TYR A 128 -4.27 -6.67 -17.12
CA TYR A 128 -4.51 -7.75 -16.16
C TYR A 128 -6.00 -8.02 -15.89
N GLY A 129 -6.92 -7.35 -16.61
CA GLY A 129 -8.36 -7.48 -16.39
C GLY A 129 -8.84 -6.97 -15.03
N VAL A 130 -8.12 -6.01 -14.46
CA VAL A 130 -8.39 -5.40 -13.15
C VAL A 130 -9.20 -4.12 -13.33
N GLY A 131 -10.24 -3.93 -12.52
CA GLY A 131 -11.01 -2.69 -12.45
C GLY A 131 -10.34 -1.64 -11.57
N ILE A 132 -10.34 -0.37 -12.00
CA ILE A 132 -10.14 0.77 -11.08
C ILE A 132 -11.54 1.16 -10.60
N ALA A 133 -11.86 0.83 -9.36
CA ALA A 133 -13.22 0.88 -8.83
C ALA A 133 -13.55 2.21 -8.12
N GLY A 134 -12.54 3.04 -7.83
CA GLY A 134 -12.69 4.31 -7.14
C GLY A 134 -11.37 5.02 -6.95
#